data_AF-A0A2E1UT84-F1
#
_entry.id   AF-A0A2E1UT84-F1
#
_cell.length_a   1.000
_cell.length_b   1.000
_cell.length_c   1.000
_cell.angle_alpha   90.00
_cell.angle_beta   90.00
_cell.angle_gamma   90.00
#
_symmetry.space_group_name_H-M   'P 1'
#
loop_
_entity.id
_entity.type
_entity.pdbx_description
1 polymer ?
#
loop_
_entity_poly.entity_id
_entity_poly.type
_entity_poly.pdbx_seq_one_letter_code
_entity_poly.pdbx_strand_id
1 'polypeptide(L)'
;MIQAFQINSVSKNNFISLMISYENNYKDFSKLVDLSIITESNISKKFESSTGHVDKKLSLSVELVTNHTAQVRFAYNFFCNNTYINYVDLKIYFDSRQAEIINTNDSKSTHTATDINKYHNMRLSKWYKNYFLSIWLKNCIKNGYSFDAQSEV
;
A
#
# COMPACT_ATOMS: atom_id res chain seq x y z
N MET A 1 -40.62 -7.71 -1.62
CA MET A 1 -40.19 -7.00 -2.85
C MET A 1 -38.98 -6.17 -2.47
N ILE A 2 -37.77 -6.72 -2.62
CA ILE A 2 -36.53 -6.05 -2.18
C ILE A 2 -36.16 -5.05 -3.26
N GLN A 3 -36.27 -3.75 -2.95
CA GLN A 3 -35.80 -2.69 -3.82
C GLN A 3 -34.27 -2.80 -3.95
N ALA A 4 -33.82 -3.11 -5.16
CA ALA A 4 -32.42 -3.05 -5.56
C ALA A 4 -31.99 -1.57 -5.62
N PHE A 5 -31.73 -0.97 -4.46
CA PHE A 5 -31.15 0.37 -4.41
C PHE A 5 -29.63 0.30 -4.60
N GLN A 6 -29.18 1.17 -5.50
CA GLN A 6 -27.82 1.38 -5.96
C GLN A 6 -27.28 0.31 -6.92
N ILE A 7 -27.69 0.46 -8.18
CA ILE A 7 -26.79 0.24 -9.31
C ILE A 7 -25.50 0.97 -8.95
N ASN A 8 -24.44 0.21 -8.61
CA ASN A 8 -23.08 0.68 -8.50
C ASN A 8 -22.82 1.61 -9.68
N SER A 9 -22.81 2.93 -9.45
CA SER A 9 -22.64 3.89 -10.52
C SER A 9 -21.31 3.59 -11.17
N VAL A 10 -21.35 3.11 -12.41
CA VAL A 10 -20.21 2.72 -13.24
C VAL A 10 -19.17 3.85 -13.35
N SER A 11 -19.54 5.09 -12.96
CA SER A 11 -18.71 6.29 -12.95
C SER A 11 -17.57 6.30 -11.93
N LYS A 12 -17.70 5.74 -10.71
CA LYS A 12 -16.68 5.91 -9.64
C LYS A 12 -15.67 4.78 -9.52
N ASN A 13 -16.06 3.55 -9.85
CA ASN A 13 -15.21 2.36 -9.67
C ASN A 13 -14.70 1.77 -11.00
N ASN A 14 -14.55 2.58 -12.04
CA ASN A 14 -14.04 2.12 -13.34
C ASN A 14 -12.50 1.94 -13.33
N PHE A 15 -11.95 1.30 -14.36
CA PHE A 15 -10.51 1.04 -14.45
C PHE A 15 -9.67 2.33 -14.42
N ILE A 16 -10.12 3.40 -15.09
CA ILE A 16 -9.43 4.70 -15.13
C ILE A 16 -9.31 5.28 -13.71
N SER A 17 -10.41 5.27 -12.96
CA SER A 17 -10.43 5.78 -11.59
C SER A 17 -9.53 4.95 -10.67
N LEU A 18 -9.37 3.65 -10.94
CA LEU A 18 -8.44 2.79 -10.23
C LEU A 18 -6.99 3.15 -10.54
N MET A 19 -6.65 3.43 -11.80
CA MET A 19 -5.31 3.91 -12.20
C MET A 19 -4.96 5.23 -11.52
N ILE A 20 -5.88 6.18 -11.52
CA ILE A 20 -5.71 7.46 -10.82
C ILE A 20 -5.48 7.23 -9.31
N SER A 21 -6.19 6.25 -8.72
CA SER A 21 -5.99 5.88 -7.31
C SER A 21 -4.58 5.36 -7.06
N TYR A 22 -4.05 4.49 -7.93
CA TYR A 22 -2.67 4.00 -7.84
C TYR A 22 -1.63 5.12 -7.92
N GLU A 23 -1.83 6.09 -8.81
CA GLU A 23 -0.94 7.25 -8.93
C GLU A 23 -0.99 8.16 -7.71
N ASN A 24 -2.19 8.36 -7.15
CA ASN A 24 -2.35 9.14 -5.92
C ASN A 24 -1.68 8.44 -4.73
N ASN A 25 -1.79 7.11 -4.65
CA ASN A 25 -1.09 6.33 -3.64
C ASN A 25 0.43 6.50 -3.77
N TYR A 26 0.98 6.48 -4.98
CA TYR A 26 2.40 6.75 -5.19
C TYR A 26 2.81 8.15 -4.74
N LYS A 27 2.02 9.17 -5.11
CA LYS A 27 2.30 10.56 -4.69
C LYS A 27 2.30 10.70 -3.18
N ASP A 28 1.30 10.14 -2.50
CA ASP A 28 1.22 10.20 -1.04
C ASP A 28 2.32 9.37 -0.39
N PHE A 29 2.65 8.20 -0.95
CA PHE A 29 3.79 7.40 -0.53
C PHE A 29 5.11 8.18 -0.61
N SER A 30 5.37 8.86 -1.73
CA SER A 30 6.61 9.65 -1.92
C SER A 30 6.73 10.88 -1.03
N LYS A 31 5.63 11.32 -0.40
CA LYS A 31 5.66 12.35 0.65
C LYS A 31 6.01 11.77 2.02
N LEU A 32 5.65 10.50 2.24
CA LEU A 32 5.85 9.78 3.49
C LEU A 32 7.25 9.15 3.55
N VAL A 33 7.77 8.69 2.41
CA VAL A 33 9.01 7.93 2.30
C VAL A 33 9.93 8.64 1.32
N ASP A 34 11.15 8.95 1.77
CA ASP A 34 12.22 9.34 0.84
C ASP A 34 12.55 8.15 -0.06
N LEU A 35 12.22 8.26 -1.35
CA LEU A 35 12.43 7.18 -2.32
C LEU A 35 13.92 6.82 -2.49
N SER A 36 14.85 7.69 -2.06
CA SER A 36 16.29 7.40 -2.05
C SER A 36 16.68 6.21 -1.17
N ILE A 37 15.82 5.85 -0.19
CA ILE A 37 16.06 4.69 0.68
C ILE A 37 15.68 3.37 0.02
N ILE A 38 14.90 3.39 -1.08
CA ILE A 38 14.42 2.20 -1.79
C ILE A 38 15.46 1.81 -2.85
N THR A 39 16.59 1.30 -2.38
CA THR A 39 17.74 0.91 -3.20
C THR A 39 18.16 -0.52 -2.91
N GLU A 40 18.91 -1.12 -3.83
CA GLU A 40 19.44 -2.49 -3.65
C GLU A 40 20.30 -2.64 -2.38
N SER A 41 21.04 -1.59 -2.01
CA SER A 41 21.87 -1.57 -0.79
C SER A 41 21.05 -1.62 0.50
N ASN A 42 19.76 -1.30 0.43
CA ASN A 42 18.86 -1.25 1.56
C ASN A 42 17.87 -2.43 1.61
N ILE A 43 18.02 -3.42 0.73
CA ILE A 43 17.24 -4.66 0.79
C ILE A 43 17.42 -5.33 2.16
N SER A 44 16.31 -5.80 2.74
CA SER A 44 16.18 -6.38 4.09
C SER A 44 16.45 -5.41 5.26
N LYS A 45 16.79 -4.14 4.99
CA LYS A 45 16.89 -3.14 6.05
C LYS A 45 15.52 -2.71 6.53
N LYS A 46 15.45 -2.37 7.82
CA LYS A 46 14.26 -1.82 8.46
C LYS A 46 14.49 -0.35 8.79
N PHE A 47 13.51 0.46 8.46
CA PHE A 47 13.45 1.87 8.77
C PHE A 47 12.30 2.08 9.75
N GLU A 48 12.53 2.85 10.79
CA GLU A 48 11.46 3.31 11.67
C GLU A 48 11.05 4.72 11.28
N SER A 49 9.74 5.00 11.37
CA SER A 49 9.26 6.35 11.09
C SER A 49 9.76 7.33 12.13
N SER A 50 10.20 8.51 11.69
CA SER A 50 10.34 9.66 12.56
C SER A 50 8.94 10.22 12.87
N THR A 51 8.69 10.59 14.13
CA THR A 51 7.38 11.08 14.60
C THR A 51 7.55 11.93 15.87
N GLY A 52 6.73 12.97 16.02
CA GLY A 52 6.65 13.75 17.27
C GLY A 52 5.95 13.03 18.43
N HIS A 53 5.34 11.87 18.17
CA HIS A 53 4.69 11.01 19.16
C HIS A 53 5.56 9.80 19.46
N VAL A 54 6.05 9.71 20.70
CA VAL A 54 7.06 8.72 21.14
C VAL A 54 6.54 7.27 21.12
N ASP A 55 5.23 7.07 21.32
CA ASP A 55 4.67 5.74 21.62
C ASP A 55 4.11 4.99 20.39
N LYS A 56 4.13 5.60 19.20
CA LYS A 56 3.60 4.99 17.98
C LYS A 56 4.64 5.12 16.89
N LYS A 57 5.22 4.00 16.46
CA LYS A 57 6.17 3.95 15.34
C LYS A 57 5.62 3.07 14.23
N LEU A 58 5.87 3.49 12.99
CA LEU A 58 5.68 2.69 11.80
C LEU A 58 7.03 2.09 11.42
N SER A 59 7.01 0.90 10.85
CA SER A 59 8.22 0.28 10.31
C SER A 59 8.06 0.05 8.81
N LEU A 60 9.13 0.27 8.08
CA LEU A 60 9.24 0.02 6.66
C LEU A 60 10.41 -0.94 6.42
N SER A 61 10.23 -1.98 5.63
CA SER A 61 11.34 -2.77 5.11
C SER A 61 11.32 -2.82 3.59
N VAL A 62 12.51 -2.77 2.99
CA VAL A 62 12.68 -2.96 1.54
C VAL A 62 12.90 -4.44 1.27
N GLU A 63 12.00 -5.09 0.56
CA GLU A 63 12.05 -6.54 0.34
C GLU A 63 12.69 -6.89 -1.01
N LEU A 64 12.41 -6.09 -2.03
CA LEU A 64 12.94 -6.28 -3.38
C LEU A 64 13.06 -4.93 -4.08
N VAL A 65 14.13 -4.74 -4.85
CA VAL A 65 14.29 -3.58 -5.74
C VAL A 65 14.74 -4.08 -7.11
N THR A 66 14.15 -3.53 -8.16
CA THR A 66 14.58 -3.67 -9.55
C THR A 66 14.63 -2.28 -10.18
N ASN A 67 15.15 -2.18 -11.41
CA ASN A 67 15.22 -0.91 -12.14
C ASN A 67 13.88 -0.17 -12.25
N HIS A 68 12.76 -0.90 -12.30
CA HIS A 68 11.43 -0.33 -12.59
C HIS A 68 10.43 -0.51 -11.46
N THR A 69 10.71 -1.40 -10.50
CA THR A 69 9.78 -1.70 -9.42
C THR A 69 10.48 -1.95 -8.10
N ALA A 70 9.80 -1.69 -7.00
CA ALA A 70 10.21 -2.15 -5.68
C ALA A 70 9.07 -2.83 -4.95
N GLN A 71 9.41 -3.73 -4.04
CA GLN A 71 8.50 -4.26 -3.04
C GLN A 71 8.96 -3.79 -1.68
N VAL A 72 8.05 -3.15 -0.95
CA VAL A 72 8.29 -2.67 0.41
C VAL A 72 7.22 -3.21 1.32
N ARG A 73 7.60 -3.54 2.54
CA ARG A 73 6.70 -4.05 3.55
C ARG A 73 6.53 -3.01 4.63
N PHE A 74 5.27 -2.76 4.96
CA PHE A 74 4.85 -1.62 5.75
C PHE A 74 4.11 -2.16 6.98
N ALA A 75 4.63 -1.94 8.17
CA ALA A 75 4.02 -2.40 9.41
C ALA A 75 3.62 -1.23 10.32
N TYR A 76 2.51 -1.42 11.02
CA TYR A 76 2.00 -0.49 12.02
C TYR A 76 2.11 -1.14 13.41
N ASN A 77 2.60 -0.41 14.40
CA ASN A 77 2.58 -0.87 15.79
C ASN A 77 1.24 -0.48 16.47
N PHE A 78 0.30 -1.41 16.56
CA PHE A 78 -0.88 -1.27 17.42
C PHE A 78 -0.79 -2.34 18.52
N PHE A 79 -0.72 -1.88 19.78
CA PHE A 79 -0.77 -2.60 21.07
C PHE A 79 0.54 -2.74 21.89
N CYS A 80 0.38 -2.48 23.20
CA CYS A 80 1.33 -2.82 24.26
C CYS A 80 1.86 -4.25 24.10
N ASN A 81 3.16 -4.43 24.38
CA ASN A 81 3.91 -5.69 24.36
C ASN A 81 4.70 -6.01 23.06
N ASN A 82 5.20 -5.00 22.33
CA ASN A 82 6.19 -5.18 21.26
C ASN A 82 5.80 -6.17 20.14
N THR A 83 4.51 -6.43 19.93
CA THR A 83 4.06 -7.39 18.93
C THR A 83 3.68 -6.64 17.64
N TYR A 84 4.46 -6.80 16.58
CA TYR A 84 4.17 -6.22 15.26
C TYR A 84 2.99 -6.94 14.63
N ILE A 85 1.85 -6.25 14.42
CA ILE A 85 0.66 -6.86 13.82
C ILE A 85 0.18 -6.00 12.65
N ASN A 86 0.09 -6.67 11.49
CA ASN A 86 -0.33 -6.23 10.16
C ASN A 86 0.76 -5.54 9.32
N TYR A 87 1.45 -6.39 8.55
CA TYR A 87 2.25 -5.98 7.41
C TYR A 87 1.35 -5.80 6.18
N VAL A 88 1.50 -4.68 5.49
CA VAL A 88 0.99 -4.43 4.16
C VAL A 88 2.16 -4.49 3.20
N ASP A 89 2.14 -5.44 2.28
CA ASP A 89 3.16 -5.52 1.23
C ASP A 89 2.73 -4.62 0.09
N LEU A 90 3.57 -3.65 -0.25
CA LEU A 90 3.36 -2.70 -1.32
C LEU A 90 4.28 -3.00 -2.48
N LYS A 91 3.76 -2.89 -3.69
CA LYS A 91 4.55 -2.82 -4.90
C LYS A 91 4.50 -1.40 -5.44
N ILE A 92 5.69 -0.86 -5.67
CA ILE A 92 5.94 0.46 -6.23
C ILE A 92 6.41 0.27 -7.66
N TYR A 93 5.82 1.01 -8.59
CA TYR A 93 6.19 1.07 -10.00
C TYR A 93 6.75 2.46 -10.27
N PHE A 94 8.06 2.55 -10.54
CA PHE A 94 8.74 3.83 -10.68
C PHE A 94 8.36 4.54 -11.98
N ASP A 95 8.30 3.81 -13.10
CA ASP A 95 8.02 4.39 -14.42
C ASP A 95 6.59 4.93 -14.53
N SER A 96 5.60 4.13 -14.10
CA SER A 96 4.20 4.54 -14.12
C SER A 96 3.80 5.40 -12.92
N ARG A 97 4.71 5.61 -11.96
CA ARG A 97 4.47 6.34 -10.71
C ARG A 97 3.22 5.83 -9.99
N GLN A 98 3.16 4.52 -9.77
CA GLN A 98 2.01 3.84 -9.16
C GLN A 98 2.44 3.04 -7.93
N ALA A 99 1.57 2.97 -6.94
CA ALA A 99 1.76 2.16 -5.75
C ALA A 99 0.49 1.37 -5.42
N GLU A 100 0.65 0.07 -5.16
CA GLU A 100 -0.47 -0.81 -4.81
C GLU A 100 -0.12 -1.83 -3.73
N ILE A 101 -1.13 -2.32 -3.02
CA ILE A 101 -0.99 -3.46 -2.11
C ILE A 101 -0.92 -4.74 -2.91
N ILE A 102 0.20 -5.46 -2.80
CA ILE A 102 0.34 -6.85 -3.25
C ILE A 102 -0.06 -7.79 -2.12
N ASN A 103 -0.57 -8.98 -2.47
CA ASN A 103 -1.28 -9.88 -1.56
C ASN A 103 -0.70 -9.97 -0.15
N THR A 104 -1.49 -9.56 0.83
CA THR A 104 -1.38 -9.94 2.23
C THR A 104 -1.72 -11.43 2.33
N ASN A 105 -0.72 -12.29 2.55
CA ASN A 105 -0.85 -13.71 2.93
C ASN A 105 -2.24 -14.33 2.69
N ASP A 106 -2.57 -14.67 1.44
CA ASP A 106 -3.36 -15.86 1.11
C ASP A 106 -3.61 -16.00 -0.40
N SER A 107 -3.50 -17.24 -0.86
CA SER A 107 -3.75 -17.77 -2.20
C SER A 107 -2.65 -17.54 -3.26
N LYS A 108 -1.77 -18.54 -3.36
CA LYS A 108 -0.99 -18.91 -4.55
C LYS A 108 -1.87 -19.43 -5.71
N SER A 109 -3.12 -18.96 -5.84
CA SER A 109 -4.02 -19.46 -6.87
C SER A 109 -3.86 -18.56 -8.11
N THR A 110 -2.97 -18.96 -9.01
CA THR A 110 -2.93 -18.49 -10.39
C THR A 110 -4.11 -19.10 -11.17
N HIS A 111 -5.33 -18.87 -10.69
CA HIS A 111 -6.52 -19.25 -11.45
C HIS A 111 -6.89 -18.10 -12.36
N THR A 112 -6.65 -18.29 -13.66
CA THR A 112 -7.22 -17.46 -14.72
C THR A 112 -8.73 -17.45 -14.50
N ALA A 113 -9.29 -16.29 -14.15
CA ALA A 113 -10.73 -16.17 -13.98
C ALA A 113 -11.39 -16.46 -15.33
N THR A 114 -12.16 -17.53 -15.44
CA THR A 114 -12.91 -17.85 -16.67
C THR A 114 -14.31 -17.23 -16.67
N ASP A 115 -14.73 -16.68 -15.53
CA ASP A 115 -16.06 -16.14 -15.29
C ASP A 115 -16.01 -14.63 -15.04
N ILE A 116 -16.89 -13.88 -15.72
CA ILE A 116 -17.05 -12.44 -15.60
C ILE A 116 -17.33 -11.99 -14.15
N ASN A 117 -18.05 -12.79 -13.36
CA ASN A 117 -18.32 -12.50 -11.95
C ASN A 117 -17.04 -12.54 -11.11
N LYS A 118 -16.15 -13.49 -11.40
CA LYS A 118 -14.84 -13.57 -10.73
C LYS A 118 -13.98 -12.35 -11.06
N TYR A 119 -13.99 -11.89 -12.31
CA TYR A 119 -13.31 -10.64 -12.69
C TYR A 119 -13.87 -9.42 -11.96
N HIS A 120 -15.19 -9.31 -11.84
CA HIS A 120 -15.80 -8.21 -11.10
C HIS A 120 -15.36 -8.21 -9.62
N ASN A 121 -15.35 -9.37 -8.97
CA ASN A 121 -14.90 -9.51 -7.58
C ASN A 121 -13.40 -9.20 -7.41
N MET A 122 -12.55 -9.67 -8.33
CA MET A 122 -11.12 -9.33 -8.33
C MET A 122 -10.89 -7.82 -8.45
N ARG A 123 -11.62 -7.16 -9.36
CA ARG A 123 -11.55 -5.71 -9.53
C ARG A 123 -12.02 -4.97 -8.27
N LEU A 124 -13.10 -5.41 -7.63
CA LEU A 124 -13.59 -4.83 -6.38
C LEU A 124 -12.57 -5.01 -5.25
N SER A 125 -11.93 -6.17 -5.14
CA SER A 125 -10.85 -6.40 -4.17
C SER A 125 -9.69 -5.43 -4.36
N LYS A 126 -9.25 -5.22 -5.61
CA LYS A 126 -8.24 -4.19 -5.94
C LYS A 126 -8.70 -2.81 -5.49
N TRP A 127 -9.95 -2.44 -5.76
CA TRP A 127 -10.50 -1.16 -5.31
C TRP A 127 -10.43 -0.97 -3.79
N TYR A 128 -10.87 -1.96 -3.02
CA TYR A 128 -10.84 -1.88 -1.56
C TYR A 128 -9.42 -1.78 -1.01
N LYS A 129 -8.48 -2.57 -1.54
CA LYS A 129 -7.06 -2.49 -1.17
C LYS A 129 -6.50 -1.10 -1.42
N ASN A 130 -6.77 -0.51 -2.58
CA ASN A 130 -6.29 0.82 -2.91
C ASN A 130 -6.93 1.91 -2.06
N TYR A 131 -8.24 1.82 -1.85
CA TYR A 131 -8.95 2.77 -1.00
C TYR A 131 -8.40 2.76 0.42
N PHE A 132 -8.16 1.55 0.97
CA PHE A 132 -7.49 1.39 2.25
C PHE A 132 -6.11 2.04 2.24
N LEU A 133 -5.27 1.75 1.24
CA LEU A 133 -3.93 2.33 1.12
C LEU A 133 -3.98 3.86 1.08
N SER A 134 -4.88 4.44 0.29
CA SER A 134 -5.05 5.89 0.18
C SER A 134 -5.38 6.54 1.53
N ILE A 135 -6.34 5.95 2.27
CA ILE A 135 -6.71 6.46 3.59
C ILE A 135 -5.53 6.33 4.54
N TRP A 136 -4.86 5.17 4.50
CA TRP A 136 -3.78 4.87 5.40
C TRP A 136 -2.59 5.81 5.22
N LEU A 137 -2.10 6.00 3.99
CA LEU A 137 -1.02 6.94 3.68
C LEU A 137 -1.37 8.38 4.08
N LYS A 138 -2.59 8.83 3.78
CA LYS A 138 -3.06 10.16 4.19
C LYS A 138 -3.09 10.34 5.71
N ASN A 139 -3.50 9.29 6.43
CA ASN A 139 -3.47 9.31 7.88
C ASN A 139 -2.03 9.34 8.40
N CYS A 140 -1.10 8.59 7.80
CA CYS A 140 0.31 8.64 8.16
C CYS A 140 0.89 10.05 7.98
N ILE A 141 0.68 10.66 6.82
CA ILE A 141 1.13 12.03 6.54
C ILE A 141 0.52 13.03 7.53
N LYS A 142 -0.79 12.93 7.80
CA LYS A 142 -1.48 13.83 8.73
C LYS A 142 -0.94 13.76 10.16
N ASN A 143 -0.47 12.59 10.59
CA ASN A 143 0.12 12.39 11.91
C ASN A 143 1.63 12.71 11.95
N GLY A 144 2.20 13.23 10.85
CA GLY A 144 3.59 13.68 10.80
C GLY A 144 4.62 12.56 10.76
N TYR A 145 4.25 11.36 10.32
CA TYR A 145 5.22 10.29 10.09
C TYR A 145 6.08 10.62 8.85
N SER A 146 7.38 10.31 8.91
CA SER A 146 8.27 10.28 7.74
C SER A 146 9.28 9.11 7.84
N PHE A 147 9.77 8.65 6.69
CA PHE A 147 10.88 7.69 6.62
C PHE A 147 11.99 8.31 5.78
N ASP A 148 13.10 8.61 6.44
CA ASP A 148 14.22 9.33 5.83
C ASP A 148 15.47 8.44 5.84
N ALA A 149 16.45 8.74 4.98
CA ALA A 149 17.71 7.97 4.89
C ALA A 149 18.52 7.92 6.20
N GLN A 150 18.21 8.80 7.16
CA GLN A 150 18.85 8.86 8.47
C GLN A 150 18.11 8.05 9.55
N SER A 151 16.95 7.46 9.24
CA SER A 151 16.10 6.71 10.19
C SER A 151 16.40 5.20 10.21
N GLU A 152 17.66 4.83 9.95
CA GLU A 152 18.14 3.45 10.00
C GLU A 152 18.27 2.99 11.47
N VAL A 153 17.78 1.78 11.78
CA VAL A 153 17.85 1.16 13.11
C VAL A 153 18.69 -0.11 13.06
#